data_AF-A0AAW9KF52-F1
#
_entry.id   AF-A0AAW9KF52-F1
#
_cell.length_a   1.000
_cell.length_b   1.000
_cell.length_c   1.000
_cell.angle_alpha   90.00
_cell.angle_beta   90.00
_cell.angle_gamma   90.00
#
_symmetry.space_group_name_H-M   'P 1'
#
loop_
_entity.id
_entity.type
_entity.pdbx_description
1 polymer ?
#
loop_
_entity_poly.entity_id
_entity_poly.type
_entity_poly.pdbx_seq_one_letter_code
_entity_poly.pdbx_strand_id
1 'polypeptide(L)'
;MHVYREESLPYLIMANTPYTEAIRDFEDKEERWRNEYSDYDCNSMDRFIKGAARLAEVIPVSEIDRLEFTQETLQVVRREDTTYSLIYDLGQMQLCFTTSIYPNMKTVRIGEVDFSSDAAPLALNLQQPAVSYINYNVDLNRSVAESFF
;
A
#
# COMPACT_ATOMS: atom_id res chain seq x y z
N MET A 1 8.41 9.45 21.10
CA MET A 1 7.50 8.55 20.33
C MET A 1 6.19 9.27 20.16
N HIS A 2 5.80 9.57 18.91
CA HIS A 2 4.52 10.21 18.59
C HIS A 2 3.55 9.13 18.10
N VAL A 3 2.31 9.19 18.56
CA VAL A 3 1.23 8.30 18.13
C VAL A 3 0.08 9.18 17.70
N TYR A 4 -0.33 9.05 16.44
CA TYR A 4 -1.43 9.79 15.84
C TYR A 4 -2.65 8.89 15.70
N ARG A 5 -3.81 9.40 16.08
CA ARG A 5 -5.11 8.69 16.07
C ARG A 5 -6.24 9.68 15.82
N GLU A 6 -7.22 9.28 15.00
CA GLU A 6 -8.47 10.01 14.78
C GLU A 6 -8.23 11.51 14.57
N GLU A 7 -8.73 12.37 15.45
CA GLU A 7 -8.62 13.83 15.37
C GLU A 7 -7.17 14.35 15.36
N SER A 8 -6.23 13.59 15.93
CA SER A 8 -4.81 13.95 15.89
C SER A 8 -4.11 13.53 14.59
N LEU A 9 -4.76 12.78 13.70
CA LEU A 9 -4.19 12.33 12.43
C LEU A 9 -4.62 13.30 11.30
N PRO A 10 -3.81 14.33 10.99
CA PRO A 10 -4.22 15.38 10.05
C PRO A 10 -4.40 14.88 8.62
N TYR A 11 -3.61 13.87 8.22
CA TYR A 11 -3.65 13.31 6.87
C TYR A 11 -3.67 11.78 6.92
N LEU A 12 -4.62 11.16 6.21
CA LEU A 12 -4.80 9.70 6.13
C LEU A 12 -3.83 9.04 5.11
N ILE A 13 -2.59 9.53 5.03
CA ILE A 13 -1.56 9.02 4.11
C ILE A 13 -0.23 8.92 4.84
N MET A 14 0.57 7.92 4.49
CA MET A 14 1.96 7.81 4.91
C MET A 14 2.83 7.50 3.70
N ALA A 15 4.04 8.04 3.70
CA ALA A 15 5.09 7.72 2.74
C ALA A 15 6.36 7.31 3.50
N ASN A 16 7.51 7.32 2.84
CA ASN A 16 8.76 6.87 3.45
C ASN A 16 9.39 7.96 4.35
N THR A 17 8.96 9.22 4.18
CA THR A 17 9.38 10.34 5.02
C THR A 17 8.71 10.19 6.39
N PRO A 18 9.45 10.38 7.50
CA PRO A 18 8.86 10.34 8.84
C PRO A 18 7.61 11.24 8.93
N TYR A 19 6.51 10.70 9.45
CA TYR A 19 5.20 11.36 9.38
C TYR A 19 5.18 12.76 10.02
N THR A 20 5.93 12.95 11.11
CA THR A 20 6.14 14.27 11.76
C THR A 20 6.80 15.29 10.84
N GLU A 21 7.78 14.85 10.04
CA GLU A 21 8.49 15.71 9.08
C GLU A 21 7.60 15.98 7.88
N ALA A 22 6.90 14.95 7.38
CA ALA A 22 5.97 15.10 6.27
C ALA A 22 4.86 16.12 6.56
N ILE A 23 4.27 16.12 7.76
CA ILE A 23 3.27 17.14 8.16
C ILE A 23 3.90 18.54 8.15
N ARG A 24 5.04 18.71 8.84
CA ARG A 24 5.73 20.00 8.94
C ARG A 24 6.06 20.57 7.56
N ASP A 25 6.58 19.71 6.68
CA ASP A 25 7.04 20.11 5.35
C ASP A 25 5.88 20.32 4.37
N PHE A 26 4.74 19.62 4.57
CA PHE A 26 3.50 19.89 3.86
C PHE A 26 2.90 21.26 4.23
N GLU A 27 3.07 21.69 5.47
CA GLU A 27 2.63 23.01 5.96
C GLU A 27 3.59 24.16 5.59
N ASP A 28 4.82 23.85 5.17
CA ASP A 28 5.82 24.83 4.73
C ASP A 28 5.51 25.35 3.32
N LYS A 29 4.89 26.54 3.26
CA LYS A 29 4.54 27.22 2.00
C LYS A 29 5.73 27.63 1.14
N GLU A 30 6.93 27.69 1.72
CA GLU A 30 8.14 28.03 0.97
C GLU A 30 8.82 26.79 0.37
N GLU A 31 8.32 25.58 0.69
CA GLU A 31 8.84 24.29 0.21
C GLU A 31 10.37 24.14 0.38
N ARG A 32 10.92 24.64 1.50
CA ARG A 32 12.38 24.71 1.70
C ARG A 32 13.05 23.34 1.66
N TRP A 33 12.31 22.31 2.09
CA TRP A 33 12.71 20.90 2.06
C TRP A 33 13.18 20.44 0.68
N ARG A 34 12.66 21.01 -0.42
CA ARG A 34 13.08 20.63 -1.78
C ARG A 34 14.56 20.88 -2.07
N ASN A 35 15.17 21.84 -1.38
CA ASN A 35 16.60 22.17 -1.55
C ASN A 35 17.51 21.33 -0.64
N GLU A 36 16.94 20.72 0.41
CA GLU A 36 17.68 19.95 1.41
C GLU A 36 17.61 18.45 1.15
N TYR A 37 16.53 18.00 0.50
CA TYR A 37 16.21 16.59 0.33
C TYR A 37 16.99 15.97 -0.84
N SER A 38 17.35 14.71 -0.66
CA SER A 38 17.82 13.88 -1.78
C SER A 38 16.67 13.63 -2.76
N ASP A 39 16.98 13.17 -3.97
CA ASP A 39 15.95 12.77 -4.96
C ASP A 39 14.97 11.73 -4.40
N TYR A 40 15.47 10.83 -3.55
CA TYR A 40 14.66 9.81 -2.90
C TYR A 40 13.67 10.42 -1.89
N ASP A 41 14.14 11.33 -1.06
CA ASP A 41 13.32 11.99 -0.03
C ASP A 41 12.31 12.94 -0.68
N CYS A 42 12.72 13.65 -1.74
CA CYS A 42 11.84 14.46 -2.57
C CYS A 42 10.70 13.62 -3.16
N ASN A 43 11.03 12.46 -3.76
CA ASN A 43 10.02 11.55 -4.29
C ASN A 43 9.07 11.04 -3.21
N SER A 44 9.59 10.76 -2.01
CA SER A 44 8.75 10.36 -0.87
C SER A 44 7.76 11.45 -0.48
N MET A 45 8.21 12.71 -0.36
CA MET A 45 7.34 13.85 -0.06
C MET A 45 6.33 14.15 -1.16
N ASP A 46 6.73 14.08 -2.43
CA ASP A 46 5.81 14.29 -3.54
C ASP A 46 4.66 13.26 -3.52
N ARG A 47 4.94 12.01 -3.14
CA ARG A 47 3.88 10.99 -2.96
C ARG A 47 2.96 11.30 -1.79
N PHE A 48 3.52 11.75 -0.67
CA PHE A 48 2.74 12.20 0.48
C PHE A 48 1.79 13.33 0.07
N ILE A 49 2.31 14.38 -0.60
CA ILE A 49 1.55 15.54 -1.06
C ILE A 49 0.42 15.12 -2.02
N LYS A 50 0.74 14.32 -3.05
CA LYS A 50 -0.24 13.82 -4.02
C LYS A 50 -1.33 12.97 -3.35
N GLY A 51 -0.94 12.08 -2.43
CA GLY A 51 -1.87 11.24 -1.69
C GLY A 51 -2.78 12.06 -0.77
N ALA A 52 -2.21 13.03 -0.04
CA ALA A 52 -2.97 13.95 0.81
C ALA A 52 -3.98 14.77 -0.01
N ALA A 53 -3.57 15.29 -1.16
CA ALA A 53 -4.45 16.03 -2.07
C ALA A 53 -5.59 15.14 -2.61
N ARG A 54 -5.27 13.91 -3.03
CA ARG A 54 -6.28 12.96 -3.53
C ARG A 54 -7.30 12.58 -2.46
N LEU A 55 -6.85 12.34 -1.23
CA LEU A 55 -7.72 11.97 -0.10
C LEU A 55 -8.52 13.16 0.46
N ALA A 56 -8.18 14.40 0.10
CA ALA A 56 -9.01 15.57 0.41
C ALA A 56 -10.23 15.69 -0.52
N GLU A 57 -10.26 14.94 -1.62
CA GLU A 57 -11.43 14.85 -2.49
C GLU A 57 -12.57 14.03 -1.84
N VAL A 58 -13.77 14.12 -2.41
CA VAL A 58 -14.92 13.36 -1.91
C VAL A 58 -14.72 11.87 -2.21
N ILE A 59 -14.50 11.08 -1.16
CA ILE A 59 -14.40 9.62 -1.26
C ILE A 59 -15.78 9.05 -1.62
N PRO A 60 -15.90 8.23 -2.69
CA PRO A 60 -17.17 7.64 -3.07
C PRO A 60 -17.79 6.76 -1.99
N VAL A 61 -19.12 6.86 -1.87
CA VAL A 61 -19.91 6.07 -0.92
C VAL A 61 -20.10 4.64 -1.42
N SER A 62 -20.36 4.48 -2.72
CA SER A 62 -20.49 3.18 -3.39
C SER A 62 -19.22 2.35 -3.24
N GLU A 63 -19.37 1.05 -2.98
CA GLU A 63 -18.25 0.12 -2.82
C GLU A 63 -17.39 0.02 -4.08
N ILE A 64 -18.04 -0.13 -5.24
CA ILE A 64 -17.37 -0.27 -6.54
C ILE A 64 -16.55 0.99 -6.84
N ASP A 65 -17.19 2.16 -6.72
CA ASP A 65 -16.55 3.44 -7.01
C ASP A 65 -15.41 3.73 -6.01
N ARG A 66 -15.54 3.26 -4.76
CA ARG A 66 -14.48 3.42 -3.75
C ARG A 66 -13.27 2.54 -4.04
N LEU A 67 -13.48 1.31 -4.51
CA LEU A 67 -12.40 0.43 -4.93
C LEU A 67 -11.65 1.05 -6.12
N GLU A 68 -12.37 1.54 -7.11
CA GLU A 68 -11.79 2.24 -8.26
C GLU A 68 -11.03 3.50 -7.82
N PHE A 69 -11.64 4.36 -7.00
CA PHE A 69 -10.98 5.54 -6.43
C PHE A 69 -9.68 5.19 -5.69
N THR A 70 -9.69 4.09 -4.91
CA THR A 70 -8.51 3.63 -4.17
C THR A 70 -7.42 3.15 -5.13
N GLN A 71 -7.79 2.40 -6.17
CA GLN A 71 -6.86 1.94 -7.19
C GLN A 71 -6.22 3.10 -7.94
N GLU A 72 -7.01 4.09 -8.37
CA GLU A 72 -6.52 5.31 -9.01
C GLU A 72 -5.59 6.09 -8.10
N THR A 73 -5.95 6.23 -6.81
CA THR A 73 -5.11 6.89 -5.81
C THR A 73 -3.74 6.22 -5.72
N LEU A 74 -3.71 4.88 -5.68
CA LEU A 74 -2.46 4.12 -5.68
C LEU A 74 -1.65 4.30 -6.98
N GLN A 75 -2.30 4.51 -8.13
CA GLN A 75 -1.59 4.84 -9.38
C GLN A 75 -1.00 6.27 -9.35
N VAL A 76 -1.72 7.23 -8.78
CA VAL A 76 -1.26 8.63 -8.67
C VAL A 76 0.00 8.75 -7.80
N VAL A 77 0.07 7.98 -6.71
CA VAL A 77 1.21 7.98 -5.77
C VAL A 77 2.28 6.93 -6.14
N ARG A 78 2.13 6.23 -7.26
CA ARG A 78 3.04 5.16 -7.66
C ARG A 78 4.43 5.69 -7.99
N ARG A 79 5.46 4.92 -7.62
CA ARG A 79 6.84 5.09 -8.13
C ARG A 79 7.08 4.16 -9.31
N GLU A 80 8.04 4.51 -10.15
CA GLU A 80 8.47 3.66 -11.27
C GLU A 80 8.86 2.24 -10.82
N ASP A 81 9.52 2.12 -9.67
CA ASP A 81 9.98 0.86 -9.06
C ASP A 81 8.91 0.11 -8.23
N THR A 82 7.66 0.58 -8.20
CA THR A 82 6.59 -0.10 -7.45
C THR A 82 6.29 -1.47 -8.08
N THR A 83 6.61 -2.54 -7.33
CA THR A 83 6.47 -3.93 -7.77
C THR A 83 5.04 -4.46 -7.63
N TYR A 84 4.33 -4.05 -6.58
CA TYR A 84 2.95 -4.45 -6.34
C TYR A 84 2.20 -3.39 -5.53
N SER A 85 0.88 -3.42 -5.62
CA SER A 85 -0.04 -2.58 -4.86
C SER A 85 -1.10 -3.47 -4.20
N LEU A 86 -1.43 -3.19 -2.94
CA LEU A 86 -2.41 -3.92 -2.14
C LEU A 86 -3.54 -2.98 -1.71
N ILE A 87 -4.77 -3.46 -1.75
CA ILE A 87 -5.97 -2.80 -1.24
C ILE A 87 -6.67 -3.79 -0.31
N TYR A 88 -6.82 -3.40 0.96
CA TYR A 88 -7.56 -4.17 1.96
C TYR A 88 -9.00 -3.67 2.01
N ASP A 89 -9.93 -4.45 1.48
CA ASP A 89 -11.34 -4.21 1.68
C ASP A 89 -11.79 -4.92 2.96
N LEU A 90 -11.80 -4.17 4.06
CA LEU A 90 -12.19 -4.69 5.38
C LEU A 90 -13.70 -4.96 5.47
N GLY A 91 -14.53 -4.27 4.67
CA GLY A 91 -15.98 -4.47 4.68
C GLY A 91 -16.35 -5.83 4.08
N GLN A 92 -15.65 -6.23 3.02
CA GLN A 92 -15.85 -7.51 2.35
C GLN A 92 -14.89 -8.61 2.83
N MET A 93 -13.94 -8.29 3.72
CA MET A 93 -12.84 -9.17 4.12
C MET A 93 -12.05 -9.70 2.91
N GLN A 94 -11.64 -8.79 2.02
CA GLN A 94 -10.92 -9.12 0.79
C GLN A 94 -9.59 -8.37 0.68
N LEU A 95 -8.62 -9.02 0.04
CA LEU A 95 -7.36 -8.43 -0.39
C LEU A 95 -7.39 -8.34 -1.92
N CYS A 96 -7.42 -7.11 -2.43
CA CYS A 96 -7.28 -6.82 -3.86
C CYS A 96 -5.83 -6.41 -4.14
N PHE A 97 -5.23 -6.90 -5.21
CA PHE A 97 -3.84 -6.58 -5.53
C PHE A 97 -3.53 -6.58 -7.03
N THR A 98 -2.54 -5.78 -7.39
CA THR A 98 -1.93 -5.73 -8.73
C THR A 98 -0.42 -5.85 -8.61
N THR A 99 0.23 -6.31 -9.66
CA THR A 99 1.71 -6.35 -9.76
C THR A 99 2.17 -5.67 -11.03
N SER A 100 3.43 -5.26 -11.08
CA SER A 100 4.02 -4.67 -12.28
C SER A 100 4.01 -5.63 -13.48
N ILE A 101 4.12 -6.95 -13.23
CA ILE A 101 4.15 -8.00 -14.27
C ILE A 101 2.73 -8.43 -14.67
N TYR A 102 1.81 -8.50 -13.70
CA TYR A 102 0.40 -8.84 -13.92
C TYR A 102 -0.47 -7.68 -13.41
N PRO A 103 -0.80 -6.70 -14.28
CA PRO A 103 -1.47 -5.47 -13.89
C PRO A 103 -2.98 -5.64 -13.67
N ASN A 104 -3.56 -6.76 -14.11
CA ASN A 104 -4.96 -7.07 -13.83
C ASN A 104 -5.17 -7.28 -12.33
N MET A 105 -6.22 -6.66 -11.80
CA MET A 105 -6.60 -6.79 -10.38
C MET A 105 -6.92 -8.25 -10.07
N LYS A 106 -6.30 -8.76 -9.01
CA LYS A 106 -6.57 -10.06 -8.42
C LYS A 106 -7.18 -9.87 -7.05
N THR A 107 -8.09 -10.77 -6.67
CA THR A 107 -8.80 -10.69 -5.40
C THR A 107 -8.68 -12.00 -4.64
N VAL A 108 -8.38 -11.88 -3.36
CA VAL A 108 -8.36 -12.96 -2.38
C VAL A 108 -9.42 -12.66 -1.33
N ARG A 109 -10.31 -13.62 -1.07
CA ARG A 109 -11.29 -13.53 0.01
C ARG A 109 -10.69 -14.12 1.27
N ILE A 110 -10.37 -13.26 2.22
CA ILE A 110 -9.77 -13.65 3.50
C ILE A 110 -10.78 -14.49 4.29
N GLY A 111 -12.07 -14.19 4.19
CA GLY A 111 -13.13 -14.97 4.84
C GLY A 111 -13.27 -16.43 4.36
N GLU A 112 -12.61 -16.82 3.25
CA GLU A 112 -12.60 -18.19 2.74
C GLU A 112 -11.36 -18.99 3.20
N VAL A 113 -10.44 -18.35 3.93
CA VAL A 113 -9.24 -18.99 4.48
C VAL A 113 -9.55 -19.57 5.86
N ASP A 114 -9.11 -20.81 6.10
CA ASP A 114 -9.19 -21.44 7.41
C ASP A 114 -8.07 -20.91 8.32
N PHE A 115 -8.46 -20.24 9.41
CA PHE A 115 -7.56 -19.71 10.44
C PHE A 115 -7.56 -20.55 11.73
N SER A 116 -8.11 -21.77 11.69
CA SER A 116 -8.02 -22.72 12.79
C SER A 116 -6.56 -23.04 13.14
N SER A 117 -6.31 -23.43 14.40
CA SER A 117 -4.94 -23.72 14.87
C SER A 117 -4.30 -24.95 14.21
N ASP A 118 -5.13 -25.82 13.62
CA ASP A 118 -4.75 -27.06 12.94
C ASP A 118 -4.76 -26.92 11.40
N ALA A 119 -5.15 -25.76 10.87
CA ALA A 119 -5.08 -25.47 9.44
C ALA A 119 -3.64 -25.57 8.92
N ALA A 120 -3.49 -26.09 7.70
CA ALA A 120 -2.20 -26.06 7.02
C ALA A 120 -1.81 -24.60 6.70
N PRO A 121 -0.56 -24.18 6.94
CA PRO A 121 -0.14 -22.83 6.62
C PRO A 121 -0.10 -22.66 5.10
N LEU A 122 -0.68 -21.57 4.60
CA LEU A 122 -0.75 -21.25 3.18
C LEU A 122 0.12 -20.05 2.84
N ALA A 123 0.63 -20.04 1.61
CA ALA A 123 1.31 -18.89 1.02
C ALA A 123 0.72 -18.58 -0.36
N LEU A 124 0.81 -17.31 -0.74
CA LEU A 124 0.38 -16.81 -2.04
C LEU A 124 1.57 -16.14 -2.72
N ASN A 125 1.92 -16.60 -3.92
CA ASN A 125 2.89 -15.90 -4.75
C ASN A 125 2.17 -14.80 -5.55
N LEU A 126 2.40 -13.54 -5.18
CA LEU A 126 1.78 -12.39 -5.83
C LEU A 126 2.20 -12.24 -7.30
N GLN A 127 3.36 -12.77 -7.68
CA GLN A 127 3.91 -12.72 -9.04
C GLN A 127 3.41 -13.87 -9.94
N GLN A 128 2.22 -14.40 -9.70
CA GLN A 128 1.56 -15.36 -10.59
C GLN A 128 0.38 -14.70 -11.32
N PRO A 129 0.03 -15.14 -12.54
CA PRO A 129 -1.10 -14.57 -13.29
C PRO A 129 -2.46 -14.82 -12.63
N ALA A 130 -2.58 -15.91 -11.86
CA ALA A 130 -3.79 -16.30 -11.15
C ALA A 130 -3.54 -16.42 -9.64
N VAL A 131 -4.61 -16.28 -8.85
CA VAL A 131 -4.57 -16.55 -7.42
C VAL A 131 -4.51 -18.05 -7.21
N SER A 132 -3.44 -18.52 -6.58
CA SER A 132 -3.28 -19.93 -6.23
C SER A 132 -2.50 -20.04 -4.93
N TYR A 133 -3.11 -20.68 -3.94
CA TYR A 133 -2.45 -20.98 -2.68
C TYR A 133 -1.54 -22.19 -2.83
N ILE A 134 -0.39 -22.11 -2.18
CA ILE A 134 0.51 -23.23 -1.97
C ILE A 134 0.69 -23.45 -0.47
N ASN A 135 1.06 -24.66 -0.08
CA ASN A 135 1.46 -24.90 1.30
C ASN A 135 2.74 -24.14 1.60
N TYR A 136 2.69 -23.32 2.63
CA TYR A 136 3.88 -22.66 3.15
C TYR A 136 4.81 -23.69 3.80
N ASN A 137 6.11 -23.57 3.55
CA ASN A 137 7.14 -24.35 4.21
C ASN A 137 8.45 -23.55 4.31
N VAL A 138 9.42 -24.11 5.05
CA VAL A 138 10.72 -23.48 5.28
C VAL A 138 11.56 -23.32 4.01
N ASP A 139 11.38 -24.21 3.03
CA ASP A 139 12.11 -24.15 1.76
C ASP A 139 11.61 -22.99 0.89
N LEU A 140 10.31 -22.69 0.93
CA LEU A 140 9.73 -21.51 0.29
C LEU A 140 10.30 -20.22 0.91
N ASN A 141 10.44 -20.18 2.24
CA ASN A 141 11.01 -19.01 2.91
C ASN A 141 12.48 -18.80 2.52
N ARG A 142 13.25 -19.90 2.41
CA ARG A 142 14.63 -19.87 1.96
C ARG A 142 14.74 -19.38 0.52
N SER A 143 13.94 -19.91 -0.40
CA SER A 143 14.02 -19.51 -1.81
C SER A 143 13.67 -18.03 -2.01
N VAL A 144 12.70 -17.51 -1.27
CA VAL A 144 12.38 -16.08 -1.28
C VAL A 144 13.56 -15.27 -0.73
N ALA A 145 14.15 -15.65 0.39
CA ALA A 145 15.30 -14.94 0.97
C ALA A 145 16.52 -14.96 0.03
N GLU A 146 16.80 -16.10 -0.61
CA GLU A 146 17.90 -16.26 -1.56
C GLU A 146 17.68 -15.49 -2.86
N SER A 147 16.43 -15.23 -3.28
CA SER A 147 16.16 -14.45 -4.49
C SER A 147 16.53 -12.96 -4.41
N PHE A 148 16.87 -12.46 -3.22
CA PHE A 148 17.32 -11.07 -3.00
C PHE A 148 18.85 -10.90 -3.07
N PHE A 149 19.63 -11.99 -3.14
CA PHE A 149 21.10 -11.98 -3.15
C PHE A 149 21.67 -12.61 -4.42
#